data_AF-A0A952GAT9-F1
#
_entry.id   AF-A0A952GAT9-F1
#
_cell.length_a   1.000
_cell.length_b   1.000
_cell.length_c   1.000
_cell.angle_alpha   90.00
_cell.angle_beta   90.00
_cell.angle_gamma   90.00
#
_symmetry.space_group_name_H-M   'P 1'
#
loop_
_entity.id
_entity.type
_entity.pdbx_description
1 polymer ?
#
loop_
_entity_poly.entity_id
_entity_poly.type
_entity_poly.pdbx_seq_one_letter_code
_entity_poly.pdbx_strand_id
1 'polypeptide(L)'
;MHGPIEVATTGGSVEAETTTYVWGIAIAAALGGLLFGYDWVVIGGAREFYEIYFHLTSANLVGWANSCALVGCLVGSLIAGSLADRFGRKPVLLIAALLFAVSSILTGWAYTFMSFVVWRIAGGIAIGLSSNVSP
;
A
#
# COMPACT_ATOMS: atom_id res chain seq x y z
N MET A 1 -58.61 -21.38 8.71
CA MET A 1 -58.35 -20.03 9.24
C MET A 1 -56.96 -19.99 9.86
N HIS A 2 -55.91 -19.88 9.05
CA HIS A 2 -54.55 -19.60 9.49
C HIS A 2 -54.12 -18.36 8.72
N GLY A 3 -53.91 -17.25 9.45
CA GLY A 3 -53.56 -15.96 8.88
C GLY A 3 -52.16 -15.94 8.27
N PRO A 4 -51.82 -14.90 7.48
CA PRO A 4 -50.48 -14.73 6.96
C PRO A 4 -49.49 -14.45 8.10
N ILE A 5 -48.34 -15.14 8.05
CA ILE A 5 -47.21 -14.91 8.96
C ILE A 5 -46.53 -13.61 8.52
N GLU A 6 -46.73 -12.56 9.31
CA GLU A 6 -46.05 -11.27 9.20
C GLU A 6 -44.57 -11.46 9.56
N VAL A 7 -43.69 -11.40 8.55
CA VAL A 7 -42.24 -11.35 8.78
C VAL A 7 -41.92 -9.97 9.32
N ALA A 8 -41.73 -9.89 10.63
CA ALA A 8 -41.28 -8.69 11.32
C ALA A 8 -39.91 -8.29 10.77
N THR A 9 -39.89 -7.28 9.90
CA THR A 9 -38.71 -6.48 9.59
C THR A 9 -38.34 -5.69 10.84
N THR A 10 -37.46 -6.24 11.68
CA THR A 10 -36.76 -5.46 12.70
C THR A 10 -35.78 -4.50 12.01
N GLY A 11 -36.32 -3.39 11.52
CA GLY A 11 -35.57 -2.16 11.25
C GLY A 11 -35.34 -1.45 12.58
N GLY A 12 -34.08 -1.17 12.91
CA GLY A 12 -33.75 -0.37 14.09
C GLY A 12 -32.28 -0.47 14.49
N SER A 13 -31.52 0.57 14.15
CA SER A 13 -30.22 0.99 14.73
C SER A 13 -28.89 0.34 14.30
N VAL A 14 -28.86 -0.64 13.37
CA VAL A 14 -27.57 -1.24 12.92
C VAL A 14 -26.91 -0.51 11.74
N GLU A 15 -27.63 0.38 11.03
CA GLU A 15 -27.15 0.92 9.74
C GLU A 15 -26.11 2.05 9.83
N ALA A 16 -26.20 3.00 10.77
CA ALA A 16 -25.35 4.20 10.71
C ALA A 16 -23.87 3.94 11.09
N GLU A 17 -23.63 3.28 12.23
CA GLU A 17 -22.27 2.99 12.73
C GLU A 17 -21.53 1.99 11.81
N THR A 18 -22.24 0.95 11.35
CA THR A 18 -21.69 -0.05 10.42
C THR A 18 -21.37 0.58 9.06
N THR A 19 -22.22 1.47 8.56
CA THR A 19 -21.99 2.15 7.27
C THR A 19 -20.79 3.08 7.34
N THR A 20 -20.64 3.90 8.38
CA THR A 20 -19.47 4.77 8.55
C THR A 20 -18.18 3.96 8.70
N TYR A 21 -18.22 2.84 9.42
CA TYR A 21 -17.09 1.93 9.54
C TYR A 21 -16.71 1.31 8.18
N VAL A 22 -17.69 0.83 7.42
CA VAL A 22 -17.51 0.25 6.07
C VAL A 22 -16.95 1.29 5.09
N TRP A 23 -17.44 2.53 5.12
CA TRP A 23 -16.87 3.62 4.33
C TRP A 23 -15.43 3.94 4.73
N GLY A 24 -15.11 3.93 6.03
CA GLY A 24 -13.75 4.15 6.53
C GLY A 24 -12.76 3.12 6.03
N ILE A 25 -13.12 1.82 6.07
CA ILE A 25 -12.27 0.75 5.54
C ILE A 25 -12.19 0.77 4.01
N ALA A 26 -13.27 1.15 3.31
CA ALA A 26 -13.29 1.27 1.86
C ALA A 26 -12.37 2.41 1.38
N ILE A 27 -12.39 3.56 2.06
CA ILE A 27 -11.47 4.66 1.78
C ILE A 27 -10.03 4.25 2.07
N ALA A 28 -9.76 3.55 3.18
CA ALA A 28 -8.43 3.06 3.49
C ALA A 28 -7.90 2.08 2.41
N ALA A 29 -8.74 1.17 1.93
CA ALA A 29 -8.40 0.26 0.84
C ALA A 29 -8.14 1.01 -0.47
N ALA A 30 -9.01 1.97 -0.82
CA ALA A 30 -8.86 2.81 -2.01
C ALA A 30 -7.58 3.65 -1.97
N LEU A 31 -7.23 4.20 -0.81
CA LEU A 31 -5.97 4.93 -0.62
C LEU A 31 -4.75 4.04 -0.77
N GLY A 32 -4.79 2.79 -0.30
CA GLY A 32 -3.72 1.81 -0.52
C GLY A 32 -3.49 1.53 -2.01
N GLY A 33 -4.56 1.31 -2.78
CA GLY A 33 -4.49 1.16 -4.23
C GLY A 33 -4.01 2.43 -4.95
N LEU A 34 -4.46 3.60 -4.51
CA LEU A 34 -4.05 4.90 -5.04
C LEU A 34 -2.56 5.18 -4.77
N LEU A 35 -2.06 4.86 -3.57
CA LEU A 35 -0.64 4.99 -3.20
C LEU A 35 0.25 4.09 -4.06
N PHE A 36 -0.17 2.86 -4.33
CA PHE A 36 0.54 1.95 -5.24
C PHE A 36 0.60 2.52 -6.67
N GLY A 37 -0.53 2.98 -7.21
CA GLY A 37 -0.58 3.61 -8.53
C GLY A 37 0.25 4.89 -8.61
N TYR A 38 0.23 5.71 -7.56
CA TYR A 38 1.02 6.94 -7.45
C TYR A 38 2.53 6.66 -7.48
N ASP A 39 3.02 5.70 -6.70
CA ASP A 39 4.44 5.31 -6.68
C ASP A 39 4.93 4.87 -8.07
N TRP A 40 4.09 4.12 -8.79
CA TRP A 40 4.39 3.69 -10.16
C TRP A 40 4.51 4.86 -11.14
N VAL A 41 3.58 5.82 -11.07
CA VAL A 41 3.58 7.01 -11.93
C VAL A 41 4.78 7.92 -11.63
N VAL A 42 5.09 8.15 -10.35
CA VAL A 42 6.22 8.99 -9.94
C VAL A 42 7.54 8.40 -10.43
N ILE A 43 7.77 7.10 -10.27
CA ILE A 43 9.02 6.46 -10.68
C ILE A 43 9.12 6.31 -12.19
N GLY A 44 8.01 6.01 -12.86
CA GLY A 44 7.95 6.03 -14.32
C GLY A 44 8.26 7.42 -14.89
N GLY A 45 7.69 8.48 -14.30
CA GLY A 45 7.93 9.87 -14.71
C GLY A 45 9.33 10.38 -14.35
N ALA A 46 9.92 9.88 -13.27
CA ALA A 46 11.28 10.22 -12.85
C ALA A 46 12.38 9.52 -13.67
N ARG A 47 12.01 8.61 -14.59
CA ARG A 47 12.93 7.74 -15.31
C ARG A 47 14.09 8.46 -15.98
N GLU A 48 13.79 9.42 -16.84
CA GLU A 48 14.83 10.16 -17.56
C GLU A 48 15.73 10.96 -16.60
N PHE A 49 15.16 11.48 -15.50
CA PHE A 49 15.90 12.26 -14.52
C PHE A 49 16.90 11.43 -13.72
N TYR A 50 16.50 10.26 -13.20
CA TYR A 50 17.42 9.41 -12.44
C TYR A 50 18.42 8.68 -13.34
N GLU A 51 18.07 8.41 -14.61
CA GLU A 51 19.02 7.88 -15.60
C GLU A 51 20.19 8.84 -15.83
N ILE A 52 19.90 10.15 -15.97
CA ILE A 52 20.91 11.20 -16.11
C ILE A 52 21.67 11.40 -14.80
N TYR A 53 20.98 11.47 -13.65
CA TYR A 53 21.59 11.75 -12.34
C TYR A 53 22.56 10.65 -11.89
N PHE A 54 22.22 9.38 -12.10
CA PHE A 54 23.06 8.24 -11.72
C PHE A 54 23.96 7.73 -12.86
N HIS A 55 23.97 8.41 -14.01
CA HIS A 55 24.73 8.02 -15.21
C HIS A 55 24.47 6.56 -15.64
N LEU A 56 23.21 6.12 -15.57
CA LEU A 56 22.80 4.75 -15.86
C LEU A 56 22.76 4.53 -17.38
N THR A 57 23.78 3.87 -17.93
CA THR A 57 23.88 3.52 -19.36
C THR A 57 23.35 2.13 -19.68
N SER A 58 23.07 1.31 -18.67
CA SER A 58 22.62 -0.08 -18.85
C SER A 58 21.12 -0.23 -18.62
N ALA A 59 20.41 -0.80 -19.60
CA ALA A 59 18.99 -1.13 -19.51
C ALA A 59 18.67 -2.05 -18.31
N ASN A 60 19.62 -2.89 -17.89
CA ASN A 60 19.45 -3.80 -16.75
C ASN A 60 19.31 -3.03 -15.43
N LEU A 61 20.09 -1.95 -15.25
CA LEU A 61 20.05 -1.16 -14.02
C LEU A 61 18.77 -0.32 -13.93
N VAL A 62 18.33 0.24 -15.04
CA VAL A 62 17.05 0.96 -15.12
C VAL A 62 15.87 0.02 -14.85
N GLY A 63 15.89 -1.16 -15.45
CA GLY A 63 14.89 -2.20 -15.19
C GLY A 63 14.84 -2.57 -13.72
N TRP A 64 16.01 -2.79 -13.10
CA TRP A 64 16.14 -3.08 -11.68
C TRP A 64 15.61 -1.94 -10.79
N ALA A 65 15.93 -0.68 -11.11
CA ALA A 65 15.46 0.49 -10.38
C ALA A 65 13.93 0.57 -10.31
N ASN A 66 13.26 0.20 -11.41
CA ASN A 66 11.81 0.17 -11.45
C ASN A 66 11.23 -1.07 -10.76
N SER A 67 11.78 -2.27 -11.03
CA SER A 67 11.23 -3.54 -10.54
C SER A 67 11.55 -3.86 -9.08
N CYS A 68 12.57 -3.24 -8.47
CA CYS A 68 12.98 -3.53 -7.10
C CYS A 68 11.85 -3.27 -6.08
N ALA A 69 10.98 -2.29 -6.31
CA ALA A 69 9.83 -2.05 -5.45
C ALA A 69 8.80 -3.19 -5.51
N LEU A 70 8.66 -3.89 -6.63
CA LEU A 70 7.81 -5.08 -6.74
C LEU A 70 8.36 -6.23 -5.89
N VAL A 71 9.68 -6.38 -5.83
CA VAL A 71 10.34 -7.36 -4.94
C VAL A 71 10.04 -7.02 -3.48
N GLY A 72 10.15 -5.74 -3.10
CA GLY A 72 9.74 -5.28 -1.77
C GLY A 72 8.26 -5.56 -1.48
N CYS A 73 7.38 -5.29 -2.45
CA CYS A 73 5.95 -5.55 -2.33
C CYS A 73 5.65 -7.03 -2.12
N LEU A 74 6.30 -7.93 -2.87
CA LEU A 74 6.19 -9.37 -2.67
C LEU A 74 6.55 -9.76 -1.24
N VAL A 75 7.69 -9.29 -0.73
CA VAL A 75 8.13 -9.55 0.65
C VAL A 75 7.12 -9.00 1.66
N GLY A 76 6.66 -7.76 1.46
CA GLY A 76 5.67 -7.10 2.29
C GLY A 76 4.36 -7.88 2.38
N SER A 77 3.84 -8.34 1.25
CA SER A 77 2.59 -9.12 1.19
C SER A 77 2.71 -10.47 1.90
N LEU A 78 3.87 -11.14 1.83
CA LEU A 78 4.11 -12.40 2.52
C LEU A 78 4.09 -12.25 4.04
N ILE A 79 4.70 -11.18 4.57
CA ILE A 79 4.74 -10.93 6.02
C ILE A 79 3.45 -10.31 6.55
N ALA A 80 2.69 -9.61 5.70
CA ALA A 80 1.51 -8.84 6.06
C ALA A 80 0.45 -9.65 6.79
N GLY A 81 0.15 -10.87 6.32
CA GLY A 81 -0.83 -11.75 6.97
C GLY A 81 -0.45 -12.07 8.41
N SER A 82 0.79 -12.54 8.62
CA SER A 82 1.28 -12.87 9.96
C SER A 82 1.34 -11.66 10.91
N LEU A 83 1.64 -10.47 10.38
CA LEU A 83 1.72 -9.24 11.16
C LEU A 83 0.33 -8.73 11.55
N ALA A 84 -0.63 -8.79 10.63
CA ALA A 84 -2.00 -8.35 10.87
C ALA A 84 -2.72 -9.24 11.89
N ASP A 85 -2.47 -10.54 11.86
CA ASP A 85 -3.04 -11.50 12.82
C ASP A 85 -2.49 -11.28 14.24
N ARG A 86 -1.22 -10.86 14.36
CA ARG A 86 -0.54 -10.68 15.66
C ARG A 86 -0.74 -9.31 16.29
N PHE A 87 -0.74 -8.24 15.50
CA PHE A 87 -0.79 -6.85 15.98
C PHE A 87 -2.15 -6.16 15.71
N GLY A 88 -3.02 -6.77 14.92
CA GLY A 88 -4.29 -6.19 14.47
C GLY A 88 -4.13 -5.32 13.21
N ARG A 89 -5.21 -5.20 12.44
CA ARG A 89 -5.22 -4.55 11.11
C ARG A 89 -4.90 -3.05 11.13
N LYS A 90 -5.47 -2.28 12.06
CA LYS A 90 -5.29 -0.81 12.16
C LYS A 90 -3.84 -0.36 12.38
N PRO A 91 -3.09 -0.86 13.38
CA PRO A 91 -1.72 -0.41 13.62
C PRO A 91 -0.78 -0.81 12.48
N VAL A 92 -0.99 -1.96 11.83
CA VAL A 92 -0.18 -2.39 10.68
C VAL A 92 -0.36 -1.44 9.49
N LEU A 93 -1.58 -0.96 9.23
CA LEU A 93 -1.84 0.06 8.20
C LEU A 93 -1.14 1.39 8.51
N LEU A 94 -1.14 1.83 9.77
CA LEU A 94 -0.45 3.06 10.18
C LEU A 94 1.08 2.93 10.04
N ILE A 95 1.64 1.78 10.43
CA ILE A 95 3.08 1.49 10.27
C ILE A 95 3.44 1.45 8.79
N ALA A 96 2.62 0.80 7.95
CA ALA A 96 2.84 0.77 6.51
C ALA A 96 2.81 2.19 5.90
N ALA A 97 1.83 3.01 6.25
CA ALA A 97 1.74 4.39 5.77
C ALA A 97 2.96 5.24 6.19
N LEU A 98 3.41 5.12 7.44
CA LEU A 98 4.61 5.82 7.93
C LEU A 98 5.88 5.34 7.23
N LEU A 99 6.03 4.02 7.07
CA LEU A 99 7.19 3.43 6.42
C LEU A 99 7.25 3.82 4.94
N PHE A 100 6.10 3.90 4.26
CA PHE A 100 6.01 4.43 2.90
C PHE A 100 6.42 5.89 2.82
N ALA A 101 5.85 6.75 3.69
CA ALA A 101 6.16 8.19 3.69
C ALA A 101 7.65 8.45 3.91
N VAL A 102 8.25 7.80 4.92
CA VAL A 102 9.68 7.92 5.22
C VAL A 102 10.53 7.40 4.07
N SER A 103 10.19 6.23 3.51
CA SER A 103 10.93 5.66 2.38
C SER A 103 10.85 6.54 1.13
N SER A 104 9.70 7.17 0.87
CA SER A 104 9.52 8.06 -0.28
C SER A 104 10.39 9.32 -0.18
N ILE A 105 10.45 9.93 1.02
CA ILE A 105 11.32 11.08 1.29
C ILE A 105 12.80 10.69 1.13
N LEU A 106 13.20 9.55 1.69
CA LEU A 106 14.57 9.04 1.60
C LEU A 106 14.95 8.65 0.16
N THR A 107 13.99 8.20 -0.65
CA THR A 107 14.19 7.93 -2.08
C THR A 107 14.50 9.22 -2.84
N GLY A 108 13.81 10.32 -2.53
CA GLY A 108 14.12 11.63 -3.09
C GLY A 108 15.46 12.22 -2.62
N TRP A 109 15.91 11.82 -1.42
CA TRP A 109 17.21 12.21 -0.85
C TRP A 109 18.34 11.20 -1.14
N ALA A 110 18.13 10.26 -2.06
CA ALA A 110 19.13 9.25 -2.36
C ALA A 110 20.27 9.83 -3.21
N TYR A 111 21.49 9.88 -2.65
CA TYR A 111 22.70 10.34 -3.37
C TYR A 111 23.39 9.24 -4.19
N THR A 112 23.06 7.97 -3.94
CA THR A 112 23.64 6.83 -4.66
C THR A 112 22.56 5.89 -5.16
N PHE A 113 22.83 5.21 -6.29
CA PHE A 113 21.89 4.25 -6.87
C PHE A 113 21.50 3.12 -5.90
N MET A 114 22.46 2.62 -5.12
CA MET A 114 22.20 1.60 -4.10
C MET A 114 21.26 2.13 -3.01
N SER A 115 21.48 3.35 -2.50
CA SER A 115 20.57 3.96 -1.53
C SER A 115 19.16 4.13 -2.10
N PHE A 116 19.05 4.58 -3.36
CA PHE A 116 17.77 4.72 -4.05
C PHE A 116 17.02 3.38 -4.11
N VAL A 117 17.71 2.30 -4.51
CA VAL A 117 17.12 0.95 -4.57
C VAL A 117 16.67 0.45 -3.20
N VAL A 118 17.47 0.66 -2.15
CA VAL A 118 17.11 0.21 -0.79
C VAL A 118 15.85 0.91 -0.29
N TRP A 119 15.75 2.23 -0.48
CA TRP A 119 14.55 2.99 -0.09
C TRP A 119 13.33 2.61 -0.93
N ARG A 120 13.51 2.29 -2.21
CA ARG A 120 12.45 1.75 -3.08
C ARG A 120 11.93 0.40 -2.60
N ILE A 121 12.83 -0.51 -2.20
CA ILE A 121 12.45 -1.82 -1.65
C ILE A 121 11.68 -1.62 -0.34
N ALA A 122 12.14 -0.74 0.54
CA ALA A 122 11.44 -0.40 1.79
C ALA A 122 10.04 0.17 1.51
N GLY A 123 9.91 1.12 0.58
CA GLY A 123 8.61 1.64 0.14
C GLY A 123 7.71 0.55 -0.44
N GLY A 124 8.26 -0.37 -1.23
CA GLY A 124 7.56 -1.54 -1.74
C GLY A 124 7.01 -2.43 -0.63
N ILE A 125 7.80 -2.72 0.41
CA ILE A 125 7.37 -3.49 1.59
C ILE A 125 6.17 -2.82 2.26
N ALA A 126 6.20 -1.50 2.45
CA ALA A 126 5.06 -0.77 3.00
C ALA A 126 3.79 -0.92 2.15
N ILE A 127 3.91 -0.83 0.82
CA ILE A 127 2.75 -0.98 -0.05
C ILE A 127 2.19 -2.41 0.03
N GLY A 128 3.04 -3.44 -0.02
CA GLY A 128 2.61 -4.84 0.13
C GLY A 128 1.93 -5.11 1.47
N LEU A 129 2.44 -4.51 2.55
CA LEU A 129 1.81 -4.52 3.87
C LEU A 129 0.42 -3.89 3.83
N SER A 130 0.26 -2.73 3.17
CA SER A 130 -1.04 -2.06 3.08
C SER A 130 -2.07 -2.85 2.28
N SER A 131 -1.67 -3.45 1.16
CA SER A 131 -2.58 -4.14 0.24
C SER A 131 -3.16 -5.44 0.80
N ASN A 132 -2.40 -6.17 1.63
CA ASN A 132 -2.83 -7.46 2.15
C ASN A 132 -3.59 -7.35 3.49
N VAL A 133 -3.52 -6.17 4.14
CA VAL A 133 -4.16 -5.89 5.44
C VAL A 133 -5.49 -5.15 5.28
N SER A 134 -5.71 -4.51 4.11
CA SER A 134 -7.02 -3.98 3.78
C SER A 134 -8.07 -5.12 3.84
N PRO A 135 -9.18 -4.93 4.55
CA PRO A 135 -10.26 -5.91 4.66
C PRO A 135 -10.99 -6.16 3.36
#